data_AF-A0A7S0TNM4-F1
#
_entry.id   AF-A0A7S0TNM4-F1
#
_cell.length_a   1.000
_cell.length_b   1.000
_cell.length_c   1.000
_cell.angle_alpha   90.00
_cell.angle_beta   90.00
_cell.angle_gamma   90.00
#
_symmetry.space_group_name_H-M   'P 1'
#
loop_
_entity.id
_entity.type
_entity.pdbx_description
1 polymer ?
#
loop_
_entity_poly.entity_id
_entity_poly.type
_entity_poly.pdbx_seq_one_letter_code
_entity_poly.pdbx_strand_id
1 'polypeptide(L)'
;MLREQGSMSLARVLQPAIRIAREGFPFYELYREVIMADLFGEKGGKTRSFPAVAEHAAYVLNEARDGPRWQVGETVTNPDLARTFELLAEKGADEFYQGELARDVVRAVQGAKVAATERVGVLSMEDMREYRAVQRPPVRSTYRGHAIYGMGAPSSGGVGVAQQLNL
;
A
#
# COMPACT_ATOMS: atom_id res chain seq x y z
N MET A 1 10.64 -13.02 5.30
CA MET A 1 9.91 -14.00 4.46
C MET A 1 10.67 -14.37 3.19
N LEU A 2 10.75 -13.53 2.13
CA LEU A 2 11.42 -13.95 0.88
C LEU A 2 12.89 -14.40 1.09
N ARG A 3 13.68 -13.66 1.87
CA ARG A 3 15.08 -14.01 2.18
C ARG A 3 15.22 -15.33 2.97
N GLU A 4 14.24 -15.68 3.79
CA GLU A 4 14.35 -16.79 4.74
C GLU A 4 13.60 -18.06 4.29
N GLN A 5 12.53 -17.90 3.52
CA GLN A 5 11.58 -18.96 3.17
C GLN A 5 11.33 -19.04 1.65
N GLY A 6 11.84 -18.07 0.88
CA GLY A 6 11.68 -18.03 -0.57
C GLY A 6 12.81 -18.74 -1.31
N SER A 7 12.56 -19.05 -2.58
CA SER A 7 13.53 -19.66 -3.51
C SER A 7 13.84 -18.78 -4.74
N MET A 8 13.21 -17.60 -4.83
CA MET A 8 13.33 -16.67 -5.95
C MET A 8 13.94 -15.35 -5.48
N SER A 9 14.65 -14.65 -6.37
CA SER A 9 15.17 -13.31 -6.10
C SER A 9 14.03 -12.29 -6.02
N LEU A 10 14.28 -11.17 -5.32
CA LEU A 10 13.33 -10.05 -5.25
C LEU A 10 12.99 -9.52 -6.64
N ALA A 11 14.00 -9.37 -7.50
CA ALA A 11 13.83 -8.97 -8.88
C ALA A 11 12.83 -9.87 -9.62
N ARG A 12 12.96 -11.20 -9.47
CA ARG A 12 12.09 -12.16 -10.16
C ARG A 12 10.65 -12.09 -9.69
N VAL A 13 10.42 -11.92 -8.38
CA VAL A 13 9.04 -11.83 -7.85
C VAL A 13 8.37 -10.49 -8.14
N LEU A 14 9.15 -9.41 -8.35
CA LEU A 14 8.62 -8.09 -8.73
C LEU A 14 8.29 -7.96 -10.22
N GLN A 15 8.87 -8.78 -11.09
CA GLN A 15 8.66 -8.67 -12.55
C GLN A 15 7.18 -8.59 -12.99
N PRO A 16 6.24 -9.41 -12.46
CA PRO A 16 4.84 -9.28 -12.82
C PRO A 16 4.25 -7.91 -12.45
N ALA A 17 4.61 -7.37 -11.29
CA ALA A 17 4.12 -6.07 -10.83
C ALA A 17 4.73 -4.91 -11.65
N ILE A 18 6.03 -4.99 -11.99
CA ILE A 18 6.69 -4.04 -12.89
C ILE A 18 5.95 -3.99 -14.23
N ARG A 19 5.66 -5.15 -14.80
CA ARG A 19 4.94 -5.26 -16.08
C ARG A 19 3.55 -4.65 -15.99
N ILE A 20 2.74 -5.02 -15.00
CA ILE A 20 1.38 -4.48 -14.83
C ILE A 20 1.42 -2.97 -14.62
N ALA A 21 2.36 -2.44 -13.84
CA ALA A 21 2.49 -1.00 -13.66
C ALA A 21 2.90 -0.28 -14.95
N ARG A 22 3.77 -0.88 -15.78
CA ARG A 22 4.26 -0.29 -17.02
C ARG A 22 3.27 -0.40 -18.19
N GLU A 23 2.80 -1.61 -18.45
CA GLU A 23 1.93 -1.93 -19.59
C GLU A 23 0.46 -1.66 -19.27
N GLY A 24 0.13 -1.65 -17.99
CA GLY A 24 -1.19 -1.31 -17.50
C GLY A 24 -2.13 -2.50 -17.37
N PHE A 25 -3.35 -2.19 -16.97
CA PHE A 25 -4.46 -3.12 -16.86
C PHE A 25 -5.79 -2.43 -17.21
N PRO A 26 -6.83 -3.17 -17.62
CA PRO A 26 -8.14 -2.60 -17.88
C PRO A 26 -8.74 -1.96 -16.62
N PHE A 27 -9.25 -0.75 -16.74
CA PHE A 27 -9.96 -0.06 -15.67
C PHE A 27 -11.26 -0.81 -15.38
N TYR A 28 -11.34 -1.46 -14.22
CA TYR A 28 -12.50 -2.25 -13.82
C TYR A 28 -13.56 -1.38 -13.15
N GLU A 29 -14.84 -1.74 -13.29
CA GLU A 29 -15.95 -1.05 -12.61
C GLU A 29 -15.74 -1.00 -11.09
N LEU A 30 -15.40 -2.13 -10.46
CA LEU A 30 -15.11 -2.16 -9.02
C LEU A 30 -13.97 -1.22 -8.63
N TYR A 31 -12.95 -1.09 -9.48
CA TYR A 31 -11.82 -0.19 -9.22
C TYR A 31 -12.27 1.28 -9.29
N ARG A 32 -13.15 1.63 -10.25
CA ARG A 32 -13.82 2.94 -10.31
C ARG A 32 -14.63 3.21 -9.05
N GLU A 33 -15.50 2.29 -8.65
CA GLU A 33 -16.38 2.44 -7.49
C GLU A 33 -15.58 2.67 -6.19
N VAL A 34 -14.58 1.84 -5.93
CA VAL A 34 -13.77 1.93 -4.71
C VAL A 34 -12.96 3.21 -4.67
N ILE A 35 -12.31 3.59 -5.78
CA ILE A 35 -11.53 4.82 -5.86
C ILE A 35 -12.42 6.04 -5.72
N MET A 36 -13.58 6.06 -6.38
CA MET A 36 -14.51 7.17 -6.28
C MET A 36 -15.03 7.35 -4.86
N ALA A 37 -15.38 6.25 -4.18
CA ALA A 37 -15.80 6.31 -2.78
C ALA A 37 -14.68 6.82 -1.86
N ASP A 38 -13.44 6.37 -2.05
CA ASP A 38 -12.30 6.71 -1.20
C ASP A 38 -11.78 8.14 -1.44
N LEU A 39 -11.66 8.55 -2.70
CA LEU A 39 -11.11 9.85 -3.09
C LEU A 39 -12.14 10.97 -3.10
N PHE A 40 -13.41 10.67 -3.42
CA PHE A 40 -14.46 11.67 -3.70
C PHE A 40 -15.80 11.43 -2.99
N GLY A 41 -15.93 10.42 -2.12
CA GLY A 41 -17.19 10.09 -1.45
C GLY A 41 -17.81 11.25 -0.67
N GLU A 42 -19.10 11.12 -0.29
CA GLU A 42 -20.01 12.20 0.18
C GLU A 42 -19.48 13.12 1.29
N LYS A 43 -18.43 12.74 2.03
CA LYS A 43 -17.74 13.58 3.03
C LYS A 43 -16.53 14.35 2.48
N GLY A 44 -16.33 14.36 1.16
CA GLY A 44 -15.23 15.01 0.44
C GLY A 44 -14.01 14.12 0.15
N GLY A 45 -14.05 12.84 0.54
CA GLY A 45 -12.99 11.85 0.33
C GLY A 45 -11.58 12.26 0.79
N LYS A 46 -10.57 11.45 0.47
CA LYS A 46 -9.16 11.71 0.84
C LYS A 46 -8.57 12.93 0.13
N THR A 47 -9.05 13.27 -1.07
CA THR A 47 -8.54 14.41 -1.85
C THR A 47 -8.80 15.75 -1.14
N ARG A 48 -9.90 15.89 -0.40
CA ARG A 48 -10.17 17.05 0.45
C ARG A 48 -9.27 17.11 1.68
N SER A 49 -8.95 15.96 2.28
CA SER A 49 -8.11 15.90 3.47
C SER A 49 -6.62 16.10 3.16
N PHE A 50 -6.17 15.68 1.96
CA PHE A 50 -4.78 15.68 1.54
C PHE A 50 -4.65 16.20 0.09
N PRO A 51 -4.37 17.50 -0.11
CA PRO A 51 -4.20 18.07 -1.45
C PRO A 51 -3.12 17.38 -2.29
N ALA A 52 -2.03 16.91 -1.67
CA ALA A 52 -0.99 16.13 -2.35
C ALA A 52 -1.50 14.80 -2.93
N VAL A 53 -2.52 14.19 -2.28
CA VAL A 53 -3.19 12.99 -2.81
C VAL A 53 -4.03 13.35 -4.02
N ALA A 54 -4.67 14.53 -4.05
CA ALA A 54 -5.43 15.00 -5.20
C ALA A 54 -4.52 15.23 -6.43
N GLU A 55 -3.32 15.78 -6.22
CA GLU A 55 -2.34 15.97 -7.30
C GLU A 55 -1.82 14.64 -7.87
N HIS A 56 -1.51 13.68 -7.00
CA HIS A 56 -1.06 12.36 -7.43
C HIS A 56 -2.20 11.53 -8.06
N ALA A 57 -3.41 11.65 -7.53
CA ALA A 57 -4.59 11.02 -8.11
C ALA A 57 -4.86 11.60 -9.50
N ALA A 58 -4.80 12.92 -9.69
CA ALA A 58 -4.90 13.54 -11.02
C ALA A 58 -3.84 13.00 -12.01
N TYR A 59 -2.63 12.72 -11.54
CA TYR A 59 -1.55 12.15 -12.34
C TYR A 59 -1.78 10.68 -12.74
N VAL A 60 -2.13 9.79 -11.80
CA VAL A 60 -2.27 8.34 -12.06
C VAL A 60 -3.65 7.97 -12.62
N LEU A 61 -4.69 8.65 -12.14
CA LEU A 61 -6.08 8.36 -12.46
C LEU A 61 -6.64 9.31 -13.55
N ASN A 62 -5.77 10.11 -14.18
CA ASN A 62 -6.13 11.05 -15.24
C ASN A 62 -7.35 11.89 -14.83
N GLU A 63 -7.36 12.38 -13.60
CA GLU A 63 -8.56 12.99 -13.00
C GLU A 63 -8.66 14.45 -13.40
N ALA A 64 -9.86 14.86 -13.82
CA ALA A 64 -10.26 16.26 -13.67
C ALA A 64 -10.74 16.48 -12.24
N ARG A 65 -10.99 17.74 -11.86
CA ARG A 65 -11.59 18.14 -10.57
C ARG A 65 -12.88 17.38 -10.19
N ASP A 66 -13.50 16.65 -11.12
CA ASP A 66 -14.78 15.95 -10.99
C ASP A 66 -14.69 14.40 -11.07
N GLY A 67 -13.48 13.81 -11.04
CA GLY A 67 -13.26 12.36 -10.98
C GLY A 67 -12.32 11.78 -12.06
N PRO A 68 -12.01 10.47 -12.01
CA PRO A 68 -11.18 9.78 -12.98
C PRO A 68 -11.85 9.79 -14.34
N ARG A 69 -11.10 10.26 -15.35
CA ARG A 69 -11.56 10.24 -16.74
C ARG A 69 -11.56 8.85 -17.35
N TRP A 70 -10.90 7.89 -16.69
CA TRP A 70 -10.83 6.52 -17.16
C TRP A 70 -12.23 5.92 -17.31
N GLN A 71 -12.54 5.47 -18.52
CA GLN A 71 -13.72 4.68 -18.81
C GLN A 71 -13.42 3.21 -18.50
N VAL A 72 -14.45 2.46 -18.12
CA VAL A 72 -14.30 1.02 -17.89
C VAL A 72 -13.79 0.35 -19.16
N GLY A 73 -12.74 -0.46 -19.00
CA GLY A 73 -12.03 -1.12 -20.11
C GLY A 73 -10.84 -0.34 -20.67
N GLU A 74 -10.67 0.96 -20.36
CA GLU A 74 -9.46 1.68 -20.75
C GLU A 74 -8.23 1.16 -20.00
N THR A 75 -7.06 1.22 -20.61
CA THR A 75 -5.83 0.70 -20.00
C THR A 75 -5.19 1.76 -19.11
N VAL A 76 -5.19 1.53 -17.80
CA VAL A 76 -4.51 2.39 -16.82
C VAL A 76 -3.08 1.93 -16.63
N THR A 77 -2.14 2.88 -16.70
CA THR A 77 -0.71 2.63 -16.45
C THR A 77 -0.22 3.47 -15.28
N ASN A 78 0.85 3.03 -14.62
CA ASN A 78 1.56 3.78 -13.59
C ASN A 78 3.08 3.62 -13.80
N PRO A 79 3.67 4.36 -14.77
CA PRO A 79 5.08 4.24 -15.10
C PRO A 79 6.01 4.63 -13.95
N ASP A 80 5.56 5.49 -13.02
CA ASP A 80 6.34 5.91 -11.85
C ASP A 80 6.45 4.79 -10.82
N LEU A 81 5.35 4.06 -10.61
CA LEU A 81 5.35 2.85 -9.79
C LEU A 81 6.20 1.74 -10.42
N ALA A 82 6.16 1.60 -11.76
CA ALA A 82 7.02 0.67 -12.46
C ALA A 82 8.51 0.97 -12.20
N ARG A 83 8.93 2.24 -12.29
CA ARG A 83 10.31 2.66 -11.98
C ARG A 83 10.67 2.39 -10.52
N THR A 84 9.75 2.65 -9.59
CA THR A 84 9.95 2.31 -8.17
C THR A 84 10.21 0.81 -7.98
N PHE A 85 9.41 -0.05 -8.62
CA PHE A 85 9.60 -1.50 -8.52
C PHE A 85 10.88 -2.00 -9.21
N GLU A 86 11.28 -1.38 -10.32
CA GLU A 86 12.57 -1.68 -10.97
C GLU A 86 13.75 -1.32 -10.08
N LEU A 87 13.69 -0.15 -9.44
CA LEU A 87 14.72 0.28 -8.51
C LEU A 87 14.83 -0.68 -7.31
N LEU A 88 13.71 -1.16 -6.79
CA LEU A 88 13.68 -2.19 -5.73
C LEU A 88 14.17 -3.55 -6.22
N ALA A 89 13.90 -3.91 -7.47
CA ALA A 89 14.40 -5.13 -8.09
C ALA A 89 15.94 -5.09 -8.23
N GLU A 90 16.50 -3.93 -8.57
CA GLU A 90 17.94 -3.73 -8.75
C GLU A 90 18.69 -3.58 -7.42
N LYS A 91 18.23 -2.67 -6.55
CA LYS A 91 18.95 -2.27 -5.33
C LYS A 91 18.50 -3.02 -4.08
N GLY A 92 17.41 -3.77 -4.16
CA GLY A 92 16.83 -4.47 -3.02
C GLY A 92 15.92 -3.59 -2.16
N ALA A 93 15.28 -4.22 -1.18
CA ALA A 93 14.32 -3.56 -0.28
C ALA A 93 14.95 -2.44 0.58
N ASP A 94 16.26 -2.47 0.80
CA ASP A 94 16.95 -1.45 1.60
C ASP A 94 16.86 -0.05 0.97
N GLU A 95 16.67 0.04 -0.35
CA GLU A 95 16.42 1.32 -1.03
C GLU A 95 15.15 2.01 -0.52
N PHE A 96 14.10 1.23 -0.20
CA PHE A 96 12.85 1.77 0.35
C PHE A 96 13.01 2.35 1.76
N TYR A 97 13.94 1.79 2.55
CA TYR A 97 14.10 2.14 3.97
C TYR A 97 15.27 3.11 4.23
N GLN A 98 16.26 3.13 3.34
CA GLN A 98 17.52 3.84 3.56
C GLN A 98 17.99 4.67 2.35
N GLY A 99 17.45 4.38 1.16
CA GLY A 99 17.88 4.96 -0.11
C GLY A 99 17.17 6.26 -0.49
N GLU A 100 17.14 6.54 -1.79
CA GLU A 100 16.45 7.68 -2.37
C GLU A 100 14.94 7.57 -2.18
N LEU A 101 14.36 6.38 -2.38
CA LEU A 101 12.94 6.13 -2.15
C LEU A 101 12.52 6.46 -0.71
N ALA A 102 13.37 6.12 0.28
CA ALA A 102 13.10 6.47 1.66
C ALA A 102 13.01 8.00 1.88
N ARG A 103 13.92 8.75 1.25
CA ARG A 103 13.91 10.22 1.31
C ARG A 103 12.69 10.82 0.61
N ASP A 104 12.26 10.23 -0.49
CA ASP A 104 11.06 10.66 -1.21
C ASP A 104 9.80 10.41 -0.39
N VAL A 105 9.70 9.26 0.29
CA VAL A 105 8.60 8.97 1.23
C VAL A 105 8.59 9.99 2.37
N VAL A 106 9.73 10.24 3.01
CA VAL A 106 9.84 11.23 4.11
C VAL A 106 9.44 12.62 3.62
N ARG A 107 9.92 13.05 2.44
CA ARG A 107 9.57 14.33 1.84
C ARG A 107 8.08 14.44 1.55
N ALA A 108 7.48 13.38 0.99
CA ALA A 108 6.05 13.34 0.70
C ALA A 108 5.23 13.46 1.98
N VAL A 109 5.59 12.71 3.04
CA VAL A 109 4.87 12.72 4.31
C VAL A 109 5.01 14.06 5.05
N GLN A 110 6.21 14.64 5.08
CA GLN A 110 6.46 15.93 5.73
C GLN A 110 5.95 17.12 4.90
N GLY A 111 5.84 16.97 3.58
CA GLY A 111 5.28 17.98 2.69
C GLY A 111 3.75 17.97 2.63
N ALA A 112 3.10 16.85 2.97
CA ALA A 112 1.66 16.71 2.92
C ALA A 112 0.98 17.31 4.16
N LYS A 113 0.35 18.48 3.98
CA LYS A 113 -0.50 19.11 5.00
C LYS A 113 -1.88 18.47 5.04
N VAL A 114 -2.36 18.19 6.25
CA VAL A 114 -3.74 17.77 6.51
C VAL A 114 -4.62 19.01 6.55
N ALA A 115 -5.55 19.15 5.59
CA ALA A 115 -6.37 20.36 5.43
C ALA A 115 -7.20 20.73 6.68
N ALA A 116 -7.60 19.74 7.48
CA ALA A 116 -8.40 19.99 8.68
C ALA A 116 -7.60 20.48 9.89
N THR A 117 -6.28 20.25 9.91
CA THR A 117 -5.44 20.53 11.10
C THR A 117 -4.22 21.38 10.79
N GLU A 118 -3.90 21.61 9.51
CA GLU A 118 -2.67 22.24 9.02
C GLU A 118 -1.37 21.55 9.49
N ARG A 119 -1.48 20.36 10.08
CA ARG A 119 -0.33 19.56 10.52
C ARG A 119 0.27 18.79 9.34
N VAL A 120 1.57 18.58 9.43
CA VAL A 120 2.34 17.71 8.54
C VAL A 120 2.65 16.38 9.23
N GLY A 121 2.96 15.35 8.45
CA GLY A 121 3.44 14.09 9.00
C GLY A 121 4.83 14.24 9.63
N VAL A 122 5.14 13.38 10.61
CA VAL A 122 6.40 13.42 11.38
C VAL A 122 7.37 12.30 11.03
N LEU A 123 7.04 11.47 10.03
CA LEU A 123 7.90 10.37 9.60
C LEU A 123 9.28 10.91 9.22
N SER A 124 10.33 10.30 9.75
CA SER A 124 11.71 10.68 9.55
C SER A 124 12.52 9.57 8.88
N MET A 125 13.73 9.91 8.42
CA MET A 125 14.69 8.91 7.94
C MET A 125 15.14 7.95 9.04
N GLU A 126 15.10 8.37 10.31
CA GLU A 126 15.40 7.51 11.44
C GLU A 126 14.32 6.44 11.58
N ASP A 127 13.05 6.83 11.55
CA ASP A 127 11.92 5.88 11.59
C ASP A 127 12.00 4.85 10.44
N MET A 128 12.31 5.32 9.23
CA MET A 128 12.45 4.44 8.05
C MET A 128 13.59 3.44 8.23
N ARG A 129 14.75 3.89 8.72
CA ARG A 129 15.93 3.05 8.95
C ARG A 129 15.76 2.08 10.11
N GLU A 130 15.03 2.46 11.14
CA GLU A 130 14.81 1.65 12.34
C GLU A 130 13.68 0.64 12.17
N TYR A 131 12.83 0.79 11.16
CA TYR A 131 11.77 -0.16 10.89
C TYR A 131 12.28 -1.60 10.77
N ARG A 132 11.64 -2.52 11.50
CA ARG A 132 11.91 -3.97 11.42
C ARG A 132 10.61 -4.73 11.32
N ALA A 133 10.51 -5.61 10.32
CA ALA A 133 9.47 -6.63 10.29
C ALA A 133 9.78 -7.69 11.35
N VAL A 134 8.88 -7.86 12.33
CA VAL A 134 9.06 -8.81 13.44
C VAL A 134 8.28 -10.08 13.16
N GLN A 135 8.96 -11.23 13.12
CA GLN A 135 8.30 -12.53 13.08
C GLN A 135 7.73 -12.87 14.45
N ARG A 136 6.50 -13.38 14.47
CA ARG A 136 5.78 -13.69 15.70
C ARG A 136 5.08 -15.03 15.56
N PRO A 137 4.97 -15.80 16.67
CA PRO A 137 4.19 -17.03 16.65
C PRO A 137 2.71 -16.70 16.36
N PRO A 138 2.00 -17.60 15.68
CA PRO A 138 0.56 -17.45 15.47
C PRO A 138 -0.20 -17.63 16.78
N VAL A 139 -1.42 -17.07 16.83
CA VAL A 139 -2.43 -17.57 17.79
C VAL A 139 -2.80 -18.98 17.36
N ARG A 140 -2.71 -19.93 18.28
CA ARG A 140 -3.13 -21.32 18.05
C ARG A 140 -4.32 -21.64 18.93
N SER A 141 -5.36 -22.20 18.34
CA SER A 141 -6.56 -22.69 19.03
C SER A 141 -7.01 -24.01 18.39
N THR A 142 -8.06 -24.61 18.96
CA THR A 142 -8.73 -25.77 18.37
C THR A 142 -10.23 -25.56 18.38
N TYR A 143 -10.92 -26.01 17.34
CA TYR A 143 -12.38 -26.00 17.30
C TYR A 143 -12.88 -27.28 16.63
N ARG A 144 -13.76 -28.02 17.31
CA ARG A 144 -14.37 -29.28 16.82
C ARG A 144 -13.36 -30.27 16.21
N GLY A 145 -12.20 -30.44 16.86
CA GLY A 145 -11.14 -31.34 16.42
C GLY A 145 -10.16 -30.77 15.40
N HIS A 146 -10.37 -29.56 14.89
CA HIS A 146 -9.44 -28.88 13.97
C HIS A 146 -8.51 -27.92 14.69
N ALA A 147 -7.25 -27.86 14.26
CA ALA A 147 -6.32 -26.81 14.69
C ALA A 147 -6.57 -25.52 13.88
N ILE A 148 -6.75 -24.41 14.59
CA ILE A 148 -6.99 -23.09 14.01
C ILE A 148 -5.77 -22.21 14.30
N TYR A 149 -5.22 -21.59 13.25
CA TYR A 149 -4.09 -20.66 13.35
C TYR A 149 -4.53 -19.27 12.89
N GLY A 150 -4.26 -18.26 13.71
CA GLY A 150 -4.54 -16.86 13.40
C GLY A 150 -3.30 -15.99 13.61
N MET A 151 -3.37 -14.74 13.15
CA MET A 151 -2.28 -13.80 13.35
C MET A 151 -2.11 -13.47 14.84
N GLY A 152 -0.86 -13.52 15.32
CA GLY A 152 -0.49 -13.04 16.66
C GLY A 152 -0.67 -11.52 16.82
N ALA A 153 -0.53 -11.03 18.05
CA ALA A 153 -0.40 -9.59 18.30
C ALA A 153 0.70 -9.00 17.38
N PRO A 154 0.54 -7.79 16.83
CA PRO A 154 -0.44 -6.76 17.19
C PRO A 154 -1.82 -6.91 16.56
N SER A 155 -2.10 -7.96 15.80
CA SER A 155 -3.45 -8.22 15.29
C SER A 155 -4.37 -8.73 16.40
N SER A 156 -5.59 -8.20 16.49
CA SER A 156 -6.65 -8.72 17.35
C SER A 156 -7.43 -9.88 16.73
N GLY A 157 -7.32 -10.07 15.41
CA GLY A 157 -8.18 -11.01 14.66
C GLY A 157 -8.00 -12.47 15.08
N GLY A 158 -6.75 -12.93 15.27
CA GLY A 158 -6.49 -14.32 15.68
C GLY A 158 -7.08 -14.67 17.04
N VAL A 159 -6.97 -13.76 18.01
CA VAL A 159 -7.55 -13.93 19.35
C VAL A 159 -9.08 -13.85 19.29
N GLY A 160 -9.63 -12.86 18.60
CA GLY A 160 -11.08 -12.68 18.49
C GLY A 160 -11.79 -13.87 17.86
N VAL A 161 -11.25 -14.41 16.76
CA VAL A 161 -11.80 -15.63 16.13
C VAL A 161 -11.69 -16.82 17.06
N ALA A 162 -10.54 -17.01 17.72
CA ALA A 162 -10.36 -18.12 18.67
C ALA A 162 -11.33 -18.03 19.86
N GLN A 163 -11.63 -16.82 20.36
CA GLN A 163 -12.61 -16.61 21.41
C GLN A 163 -14.03 -16.92 20.93
N GLN A 164 -14.44 -16.38 19.78
CA GLN A 164 -15.79 -16.60 19.23
C GLN A 164 -16.09 -18.07 18.92
N LEU A 165 -15.08 -18.84 18.53
CA LEU A 165 -15.26 -20.27 18.27
C LEU A 165 -15.36 -21.09 19.56
N ASN A 166 -14.82 -20.63 20.70
CA ASN A 166 -14.71 -21.45 21.92
C ASN A 166 -15.60 -21.02 23.09
N LEU A 167 -16.28 -19.87 22.97
CA LEU A 167 -17.35 -19.46 23.88
C LEU A 167 -18.69 -20.04 23.40
#